data_AF-A0A6B0CNV7-F1
#
_entry.id   AF-A0A6B0CNV7-F1
#
_cell.length_a   1.000
_cell.length_b   1.000
_cell.length_c   1.000
_cell.angle_alpha   90.00
_cell.angle_beta   90.00
_cell.angle_gamma   90.00
#
_symmetry.space_group_name_H-M   'P 1'
#
loop_
_entity.id
_entity.type
_entity.pdbx_description
1 polymer ?
#
loop_
_entity_poly.entity_id
_entity_poly.type
_entity_poly.pdbx_seq_one_letter_code
_entity_poly.pdbx_strand_id
1 'polypeptide(L)' 'PKNTRVNFSGDEKMALLKISSSIKDIFYDGSFKREDDSVEALRSTIKALEISGENQIKSHILYEVLMIYRLLDSRYA' A
#
# COMPACT_ATOMS: atom_id res chain seq x y z
N PRO A 1 -3.87 -14.71 13.63
CA PRO A 1 -4.83 -15.41 14.53
C PRO A 1 -6.22 -15.42 13.88
N LYS A 2 -7.01 -16.49 14.06
CA LYS A 2 -8.42 -16.47 13.59
C LYS A 2 -9.13 -15.31 14.30
N ASN A 3 -9.84 -14.47 13.54
CA ASN A 3 -10.55 -13.25 13.98
C ASN A 3 -9.71 -11.99 14.27
N THR A 4 -8.45 -11.91 13.84
CA THR A 4 -7.71 -10.64 13.92
C THR A 4 -8.26 -9.62 12.91
N ARG A 5 -8.71 -8.46 13.41
CA ARG A 5 -9.08 -7.31 12.58
C ARG A 5 -7.86 -6.42 12.39
N VAL A 6 -7.60 -6.03 11.14
CA VAL A 6 -6.60 -5.01 10.82
C VAL A 6 -7.33 -3.72 10.52
N ASN A 7 -7.05 -2.68 11.30
CA ASN A 7 -7.67 -1.37 11.15
C ASN A 7 -6.73 -0.42 10.39
N PHE A 8 -7.21 0.06 9.25
CA PHE A 8 -6.57 1.13 8.49
C PHE A 8 -7.22 2.48 8.79
N SER A 9 -6.40 3.53 8.92
CA SER A 9 -6.84 4.91 9.03
C SER A 9 -7.51 5.39 7.74
N GLY A 10 -8.13 6.57 7.77
CA GLY A 10 -8.72 7.18 6.57
C GLY A 10 -7.68 7.39 5.47
N ASP A 11 -6.52 7.94 5.84
CA ASP A 11 -5.43 8.22 4.91
C ASP A 11 -4.83 6.95 4.32
N GLU A 12 -4.65 5.92 5.15
CA GLU A 12 -4.16 4.62 4.68
C GLU A 12 -5.15 3.97 3.71
N LYS A 13 -6.45 4.01 4.00
CA LYS A 13 -7.48 3.50 3.09
C LYS A 13 -7.47 4.25 1.76
N MET A 14 -7.36 5.57 1.81
CA MET A 14 -7.30 6.40 0.60
C MET A 14 -6.06 6.07 -0.23
N ALA A 15 -4.89 5.96 0.40
CA ALA A 15 -3.64 5.59 -0.26
C ALA A 15 -3.73 4.19 -0.90
N LEU A 16 -4.29 3.20 -0.20
CA LEU A 16 -4.52 1.86 -0.73
C LEU A 16 -5.47 1.87 -1.94
N LEU A 17 -6.54 2.66 -1.90
CA LEU A 17 -7.49 2.79 -3.01
C LEU A 17 -6.83 3.44 -4.24
N LYS A 18 -6.06 4.51 -4.05
CA LYS A 18 -5.34 5.19 -5.14
C LYS A 18 -4.33 4.26 -5.81
N ILE A 19 -3.50 3.58 -5.00
CA ILE A 19 -2.56 2.56 -5.50
C ILE A 19 -3.30 1.47 -6.27
N SER A 20 -4.40 0.94 -5.71
CA SER A 20 -5.19 -0.09 -6.39
C SER A 20 -5.79 0.41 -7.71
N SER A 21 -6.22 1.67 -7.78
CA SER A 21 -6.75 2.23 -9.02
C SER A 21 -5.66 2.37 -10.07
N SER A 22 -4.48 2.87 -9.70
CA SER A 22 -3.34 2.96 -10.60
C SER A 22 -2.95 1.59 -11.18
N ILE A 23 -2.91 0.55 -10.35
CA ILE A 23 -2.63 -0.83 -10.81
C ILE A 23 -3.72 -1.31 -11.79
N LYS A 24 -4.99 -1.07 -11.47
CA LYS A 24 -6.12 -1.43 -12.34
C LYS A 24 -6.04 -0.69 -13.68
N ASP A 25 -5.60 0.56 -13.69
CA ASP A 25 -5.50 1.38 -14.89
C ASP A 25 -4.39 0.91 -15.86
N ILE A 26 -3.38 0.15 -15.40
CA ILE A 26 -2.38 -0.50 -16.28
C ILE A 26 -3.06 -1.33 -17.37
N PHE A 27 -4.14 -2.05 -17.04
CA PHE A 27 -4.85 -2.91 -18.01
C PHE A 27 -5.49 -2.12 -19.16
N TYR A 28 -5.77 -0.83 -18.95
CA TYR A 28 -6.43 0.03 -19.93
C TYR A 28 -5.43 0.94 -20.65
N ASP A 29 -4.51 1.54 -19.90
CA ASP A 29 -3.61 2.57 -20.40
C ASP A 29 -2.22 2.04 -20.78
N GLY A 30 -1.91 0.79 -20.43
CA GLY A 30 -0.62 0.14 -20.68
C GLY A 30 0.57 0.74 -19.93
N SER A 31 0.33 1.72 -19.05
CA SER A 31 1.34 2.45 -18.30
C SER A 31 0.97 2.52 -16.81
N PHE A 32 1.99 2.65 -15.96
CA PHE A 32 1.79 2.75 -14.52
C PHE A 32 1.86 4.20 -14.05
N LYS A 33 0.75 4.71 -13.50
CA LYS A 33 0.67 6.08 -12.96
C LYS A 33 1.15 6.10 -11.52
N ARG A 34 2.26 6.79 -11.27
CA ARG A 34 2.81 6.90 -9.91
C ARG A 34 1.86 7.65 -8.97
N GLU A 35 1.72 7.12 -7.76
CA GLU A 35 0.98 7.65 -6.63
C GLU A 35 1.94 7.92 -5.45
N ASP A 36 2.93 8.80 -5.68
CA ASP A 36 4.05 9.02 -4.75
C ASP A 36 3.60 9.47 -3.35
N ASP A 37 2.59 10.34 -3.27
CA ASP A 37 1.99 10.79 -2.00
C ASP A 37 1.36 9.61 -1.23
N SER A 38 0.69 8.71 -1.94
CA SER A 38 0.07 7.52 -1.35
C SER A 38 1.14 6.56 -0.84
N VAL A 39 2.24 6.40 -1.58
CA VAL A 39 3.40 5.59 -1.16
C VAL A 39 4.05 6.17 0.08
N GLU A 40 4.30 7.48 0.13
CA GLU A 40 4.90 8.13 1.29
C GLU A 40 3.99 8.11 2.52
N ALA A 41 2.66 8.21 2.34
CA ALA A 41 1.70 8.04 3.43
C ALA A 41 1.83 6.64 4.07
N LEU A 42 1.83 5.58 3.25
CA LEU A 42 1.97 4.21 3.77
C LEU A 42 3.37 3.95 4.39
N ARG A 43 4.44 4.49 3.79
CA ARG A 43 5.80 4.41 4.36
C ARG A 43 5.88 5.09 5.72
N SER A 44 5.25 6.26 5.85
CA SER A 44 5.22 7.01 7.11
C SER A 44 4.44 6.25 8.18
N THR A 45 3.29 5.65 7.83
CA THR A 45 2.57 4.73 8.72
C THR A 45 3.48 3.61 9.21
N ILE A 46 4.19 2.91 8.32
CA ILE A 46 5.06 1.80 8.71
C ILE A 46 6.15 2.27 9.69
N LYS A 47 6.78 3.42 9.44
CA LYS A 47 7.83 3.98 10.30
C LYS A 47 7.31 4.35 11.69
N ALA A 48 6.05 4.76 11.80
CA ALA A 48 5.42 5.16 13.05
C ALA A 48 4.83 3.99 13.85
N LEU A 49 4.65 2.81 13.23
CA LEU A 49 4.08 1.64 13.89
C LEU A 49 5.13 0.94 14.77
N GLU A 50 4.86 0.84 16.07
CA GLU A 50 5.52 -0.15 16.91
C GLU A 50 5.11 -1.56 16.45
N ILE A 51 6.10 -2.39 16.09
CA ILE A 51 5.86 -3.73 15.54
C ILE A 51 5.56 -4.71 16.68
N SER A 52 4.29 -4.74 17.10
CA SER A 52 3.77 -5.70 18.06
C SER A 52 2.30 -6.01 17.77
N GLY A 53 1.85 -7.22 18.10
CA GLY A 53 0.44 -7.62 17.98
C GLY A 53 -0.17 -7.34 16.59
N GLU A 54 -1.27 -6.60 16.57
CA GLU A 54 -2.01 -6.26 15.34
C GLU A 54 -1.19 -5.36 14.38
N ASN A 55 -0.30 -4.53 14.91
CA ASN A 55 0.55 -3.65 14.12
C ASN A 55 1.57 -4.43 13.29
N GLN A 56 1.98 -5.63 13.72
CA GLN A 56 2.85 -6.51 12.95
C GLN A 56 2.16 -7.01 11.67
N ILE A 57 0.89 -7.38 11.76
CA ILE A 57 0.12 -7.84 10.60
C ILE A 57 -0.15 -6.66 9.67
N LYS A 58 -0.52 -5.51 10.23
CA LYS A 58 -0.73 -4.28 9.46
C LYS A 58 0.53 -3.87 8.70
N SER A 59 1.68 -3.81 9.37
CA SER A 59 2.94 -3.41 8.74
C SER A 59 3.33 -4.38 7.63
N HIS A 60 3.14 -5.68 7.82
CA HIS A 60 3.39 -6.69 6.78
C HIS A 60 2.53 -6.46 5.53
N ILE A 61 1.22 -6.24 5.70
CA ILE A 61 0.31 -5.97 4.58
C ILE A 61 0.77 -4.72 3.82
N LEU A 62 1.09 -3.65 4.54
CA LEU A 62 1.55 -2.40 3.90
C LEU A 62 2.88 -2.60 3.16
N TYR A 63 3.80 -3.38 3.71
CA TYR A 63 5.05 -3.74 3.02
C TYR A 63 4.79 -4.50 1.72
N GLU A 64 3.88 -5.48 1.71
CA GLU A 64 3.56 -6.24 0.50
C GLU A 64 2.94 -5.35 -0.58
N VAL A 65 2.02 -4.45 -0.21
CA VAL A 65 1.46 -3.47 -1.14
C VAL A 65 2.55 -2.60 -1.75
N LEU A 66 3.47 -2.08 -0.92
CA LEU A 66 4.58 -1.26 -1.40
C LEU A 66 5.57 -2.03 -2.27
N MET A 67 5.78 -3.32 -2.01
CA MET A 67 6.61 -4.18 -2.88
C MET A 67 5.95 -4.39 -4.24
N ILE A 68 4.66 -4.71 -4.28
CA ILE A 68 3.90 -4.86 -5.54
C ILE A 68 3.96 -3.55 -6.33
N TYR A 69 3.71 -2.42 -5.68
CA TYR A 69 3.82 -1.09 -6.29
C TYR A 69 5.19 -0.88 -6.96
N ARG A 70 6.29 -1.14 -6.23
CA ARG A 70 7.66 -0.97 -6.78
C ARG A 70 7.95 -1.90 -7.95
N LEU A 71 7.46 -3.13 -7.92
CA LEU A 71 7.63 -4.08 -9.02
C LEU A 71 6.91 -3.61 -10.29
N LEU A 72 5.70 -3.06 -10.14
CA LEU A 72 4.92 -2.53 -11.26
C LEU A 72 5.51 -1.24 -11.80
N ASP A 73 5.94 -0.33 -10.92
CA ASP A 73 6.67 0.89 -11.29
C ASP A 73 7.91 0.56 -12.12
N SER A 74 8.74 -0.38 -11.66
CA SER A 74 9.94 -0.80 -12.40
C SER A 74 9.65 -1.42 -13.77
N ARG A 75 8.43 -1.93 -14.00
CA ARG A 75 8.08 -2.66 -15.21
C ARG A 75 7.33 -1.80 -16.23
N TYR A 76 6.54 -0.83 -15.78
CA TYR A 76 5.53 -0.14 -16.61
C TYR A 76 5.63 1.39 -16.57
N ALA A 77 6.54 1.98 -15.77
CA ALA A 77 6.73 3.42 -15.68
C ALA A 77 7.91 3.93 -16.53
#